data_AF-A0A6V7MCH9-F1
#
_entry.id   AF-A0A6V7MCH9-F1
#
_cell.length_a   1.000
_cell.length_b   1.000
_cell.length_c   1.000
_cell.angle_alpha   90.00
_cell.angle_beta   90.00
_cell.angle_gamma   90.00
#
_symmetry.space_group_name_H-M   'P 1'
#
loop_
_entity.id
_entity.type
_entity.pdbx_description
1 polymer ?
#
loop_
_entity_poly.entity_id
_entity_poly.type
_entity_poly.pdbx_seq_one_letter_code
_entity_poly.pdbx_strand_id
1 'polypeptide(L)'
;ISTALHLLEHIHERVKDSDDPKLQMHTTIDLEALISLLEDPVLRNIAVIQDSLGELNTQLAQHPSIVPGDFDINLNGQLELSVPSTPIQPIEGNIYQELYQDTSEQDDQRVPVAPLVHSSSDDTTAQ
;
A
#
# COMPACT_ATOMS: atom_id res chain seq x y z
N ILE A 1 -5.29 -0.71 -20.38
CA ILE A 1 -4.97 0.36 -21.37
C ILE A 1 -5.21 -0.07 -22.82
N SER A 2 -4.66 -1.18 -23.30
CA SER A 2 -4.75 -1.58 -24.72
C SER A 2 -6.19 -1.67 -25.27
N THR A 3 -7.14 -2.17 -24.47
CA THR A 3 -8.56 -2.22 -24.86
C THR A 3 -9.18 -0.84 -25.01
N ALA A 4 -8.83 0.11 -24.13
CA ALA A 4 -9.36 1.47 -24.18
C ALA A 4 -8.84 2.23 -25.41
N LEU A 5 -7.55 2.07 -25.74
CA LEU A 5 -6.96 2.65 -26.95
C LEU A 5 -7.68 2.12 -28.21
N HIS A 6 -7.83 0.80 -28.32
CA HIS A 6 -8.50 0.19 -29.46
C HIS A 6 -9.95 0.65 -29.63
N LEU A 7 -10.68 0.82 -28.52
CA LEU A 7 -12.05 1.35 -28.55
C LEU A 7 -12.09 2.81 -29.02
N LEU A 8 -11.15 3.64 -28.56
CA LEU A 8 -11.06 5.05 -28.95
C LEU A 8 -10.69 5.21 -30.42
N GLU A 9 -9.76 4.41 -30.94
CA GLU A 9 -9.42 4.36 -32.37
C GLU A 9 -10.67 4.01 -33.21
N HIS A 10 -11.42 2.99 -32.81
CA HIS A 10 -12.63 2.58 -33.51
C HIS A 10 -13.77 3.61 -33.43
N ILE A 11 -13.87 4.35 -32.32
CA ILE A 11 -14.82 5.46 -32.19
C ILE A 11 -14.39 6.63 -33.07
N HIS A 12 -13.09 6.94 -33.11
CA HIS A 12 -12.53 8.01 -33.93
C HIS A 12 -12.78 7.77 -35.42
N GLU A 13 -12.57 6.54 -35.90
CA GLU A 13 -12.92 6.15 -37.27
C GLU A 13 -14.42 6.37 -37.56
N ARG A 14 -15.30 5.92 -36.66
CA ARG A 14 -16.76 6.11 -36.83
C ARG A 14 -17.20 7.57 -36.80
N VAL A 15 -16.56 8.41 -36.00
CA VAL A 15 -16.84 9.85 -35.96
C VAL A 15 -16.38 10.52 -37.26
N LYS A 16 -15.22 10.12 -37.78
CA LYS A 16 -14.70 10.61 -39.06
C LYS A 16 -15.57 10.19 -40.25
N ASP A 17 -16.12 8.97 -40.22
CA ASP A 17 -17.02 8.45 -41.25
C ASP A 17 -18.47 8.94 -41.10
N SER A 18 -18.78 9.71 -40.05
CA SER A 18 -20.11 10.27 -39.86
C SER A 18 -20.34 11.52 -40.71
N ASP A 19 -21.51 11.67 -41.33
CA ASP A 19 -21.90 12.87 -42.09
C ASP A 19 -22.35 14.05 -41.18
N ASP A 20 -21.84 14.14 -39.93
CA ASP A 20 -22.14 15.23 -38.99
C ASP A 20 -20.90 16.10 -38.75
N PRO A 21 -20.77 17.26 -39.44
CA PRO A 21 -19.61 18.13 -39.31
C PRO A 21 -19.51 18.80 -37.94
N LYS A 22 -20.62 18.95 -37.20
CA LYS A 22 -20.58 19.50 -35.84
C LYS A 22 -20.01 18.47 -34.87
N LEU A 23 -20.44 17.21 -34.99
CA LEU A 23 -19.90 16.11 -34.20
C LEU A 23 -18.38 15.97 -34.44
N GLN A 24 -17.96 15.96 -35.70
CA GLN A 24 -16.53 15.90 -36.05
C GLN A 24 -15.76 17.08 -35.44
N MET A 25 -16.24 18.32 -35.59
CA MET A 25 -15.56 19.51 -35.08
C MET A 25 -15.40 19.49 -33.56
N HIS A 26 -16.40 18.98 -32.83
CA HIS A 26 -16.39 18.99 -31.37
C HIS A 26 -15.68 17.78 -30.75
N THR A 27 -15.55 16.66 -31.46
CA THR A 27 -15.11 15.40 -30.84
C THR A 27 -13.77 14.89 -31.37
N THR A 28 -13.36 15.24 -32.59
CA THR A 28 -12.11 14.74 -33.20
C THR A 28 -10.89 15.10 -32.37
N ILE A 29 -10.76 16.37 -31.97
CA ILE A 29 -9.62 16.87 -31.19
C ILE A 29 -9.52 16.15 -29.84
N ASP A 30 -10.66 15.96 -29.16
CA ASP A 30 -10.71 15.28 -27.86
C ASP A 30 -10.30 13.80 -27.99
N LEU A 31 -10.77 13.12 -29.05
CA LEU A 31 -10.39 11.73 -29.32
C LEU A 31 -8.89 11.60 -29.64
N GLU A 32 -8.35 12.47 -30.49
CA GLU A 32 -6.91 12.50 -30.79
C GLU A 32 -6.07 12.75 -29.53
N ALA A 33 -6.51 13.66 -28.66
CA ALA A 33 -5.84 13.94 -27.40
C ALA A 33 -5.86 12.72 -26.45
N LEU A 34 -7.00 12.04 -26.33
CA LEU A 34 -7.14 10.84 -25.51
C LEU A 34 -6.32 9.67 -26.05
N ILE A 35 -6.30 9.47 -27.37
CA ILE A 35 -5.48 8.45 -28.04
C ILE A 35 -4.00 8.73 -27.75
N SER A 36 -3.53 9.96 -28.02
CA SER A 36 -2.14 10.38 -27.78
C SER A 36 -1.73 10.18 -26.31
N LEU A 37 -2.61 10.52 -25.38
CA LEU A 37 -2.38 10.32 -23.95
C LEU A 37 -2.24 8.84 -23.60
N LEU A 38 -3.06 7.96 -24.17
CA LEU A 38 -2.98 6.51 -23.92
C LEU A 38 -1.82 5.83 -24.66
N GLU A 39 -1.25 6.45 -25.68
CA GLU A 39 -0.02 6.01 -26.35
C GLU A 39 1.25 6.44 -25.61
N ASP A 40 1.15 7.47 -24.76
CA ASP A 40 2.28 8.00 -24.02
C ASP A 40 2.97 6.89 -23.18
N PRO A 41 4.28 6.64 -23.41
CA PRO A 41 4.99 5.58 -22.73
C PRO A 41 5.13 5.82 -21.23
N VAL A 42 5.13 7.08 -20.78
CA VAL A 42 5.22 7.41 -19.35
C VAL A 42 3.92 7.01 -18.65
N LEU A 43 2.76 7.40 -19.19
CA LEU A 43 1.45 7.00 -18.64
C LEU A 43 1.29 5.48 -18.64
N ARG A 44 1.70 4.80 -19.71
CA ARG A 44 1.67 3.33 -19.77
C ARG A 44 2.50 2.69 -18.66
N ASN A 45 3.71 3.18 -18.46
CA ASN A 45 4.57 2.68 -17.38
C ASN A 45 3.97 2.95 -16.00
N ILE A 46 3.40 4.14 -15.78
CA ILE A 46 2.71 4.48 -14.53
C ILE A 46 1.58 3.49 -14.24
N ALA A 47 0.73 3.21 -15.23
CA ALA A 47 -0.39 2.30 -15.05
C ALA A 47 0.07 0.86 -14.77
N VAL A 48 1.11 0.37 -15.46
CA VAL A 48 1.68 -0.96 -15.18
C VAL A 48 2.22 -1.04 -13.75
N ILE A 49 2.90 0.02 -13.28
CA ILE A 49 3.40 0.09 -11.89
C ILE A 49 2.23 0.08 -10.90
N GLN A 50 1.17 0.85 -11.16
CA GLN A 50 -0.02 0.90 -10.31
C GLN A 50 -0.71 -0.47 -10.23
N ASP A 51 -0.87 -1.16 -11.35
CA ASP A 51 -1.44 -2.51 -11.40
C ASP A 51 -0.58 -3.49 -10.59
N SER A 52 0.75 -3.43 -10.76
CA SER A 52 1.71 -4.28 -10.05
C SER A 52 1.68 -4.05 -8.53
N LEU A 53 1.57 -2.79 -8.09
CA LEU A 53 1.45 -2.45 -6.66
C LEU A 53 0.11 -2.90 -6.08
N GLY A 54 -0.98 -2.78 -6.83
CA GLY A 54 -2.29 -3.29 -6.42
C GLY A 54 -2.30 -4.82 -6.27
N GLU A 55 -1.67 -5.52 -7.20
CA GLU A 55 -1.51 -6.97 -7.15
C GLU A 55 -0.64 -7.39 -5.95
N LEU A 56 0.52 -6.75 -5.77
CA LEU A 56 1.39 -6.99 -4.62
C LEU A 56 0.64 -6.80 -3.30
N ASN A 57 -0.06 -5.68 -3.15
CA ASN A 57 -0.85 -5.38 -1.94
C ASN A 57 -1.90 -6.46 -1.67
N THR A 58 -2.52 -7.01 -2.73
CA THR A 58 -3.48 -8.12 -2.62
C THR A 58 -2.80 -9.41 -2.15
N GLN A 59 -1.63 -9.73 -2.69
CA GLN A 59 -0.85 -10.90 -2.28
C GLN A 59 -0.38 -10.80 -0.82
N LEU A 60 0.05 -9.60 -0.39
CA LEU A 60 0.45 -9.34 0.99
C LEU A 60 -0.72 -9.48 1.96
N ALA A 61 -1.90 -8.93 1.61
CA ALA A 61 -3.09 -9.08 2.43
C ALA A 61 -3.54 -10.54 2.60
N GLN A 62 -3.18 -11.42 1.67
CA GLN A 62 -3.48 -12.85 1.74
C GLN A 62 -2.47 -13.65 2.56
N HIS A 63 -1.33 -13.07 2.94
CA HIS A 63 -0.31 -13.77 3.72
C HIS A 63 -0.50 -13.47 5.21
N PRO A 64 -1.02 -14.41 6.02
CA PRO A 64 -1.34 -14.18 7.43
C PRO A 64 -0.12 -13.86 8.30
N SER A 65 1.08 -14.12 7.79
CA SER A 65 2.36 -13.89 8.45
C SER A 65 3.18 -12.74 7.85
N ILE A 66 2.68 -12.01 6.85
CA ILE A 66 3.37 -10.81 6.35
C ILE A 66 2.68 -9.58 6.93
N VAL A 67 3.35 -8.92 7.85
CA VAL A 67 2.93 -7.66 8.46
C VAL A 67 3.77 -6.51 7.91
N PRO A 68 3.30 -5.25 7.99
CA PRO A 68 4.09 -4.10 7.54
C PRO A 68 5.50 -4.02 8.16
N GLY A 69 5.71 -4.61 9.33
CA GLY A 69 7.01 -4.67 10.00
C GLY A 69 8.01 -5.67 9.41
N ASP A 70 7.60 -6.55 8.49
CA ASP A 70 8.51 -7.48 7.81
C ASP A 70 9.27 -6.80 6.66
N PHE A 71 8.89 -5.59 6.28
CA PHE A 71 9.55 -4.81 5.24
C PHE A 71 10.52 -3.80 5.84
N ASP A 72 11.80 -3.91 5.49
CA ASP A 72 12.81 -2.90 5.81
C ASP A 72 13.27 -2.17 4.53
N ILE A 73 13.79 -0.96 4.68
CA ILE A 73 14.35 -0.18 3.57
C ILE A 73 15.86 -0.33 3.60
N ASN A 74 16.43 -0.98 2.59
CA ASN A 74 17.87 -1.15 2.50
C ASN A 74 18.57 0.20 2.23
N LEU A 75 19.90 0.23 2.35
CA LEU A 75 20.73 1.43 2.15
C LEU A 75 20.58 2.07 0.75
N ASN A 76 20.04 1.33 -0.22
CA ASN A 76 19.79 1.78 -1.58
C ASN A 76 18.36 2.31 -1.77
N GLY A 77 17.55 2.35 -0.71
CA GLY A 77 16.16 2.81 -0.74
C GLY A 77 15.17 1.78 -1.30
N GLN A 78 15.54 0.50 -1.32
CA GLN A 78 14.68 -0.59 -1.82
C GLN A 78 13.99 -1.29 -0.65
N LEU A 79 12.74 -1.70 -0.86
CA LEU A 79 11.95 -2.46 0.11
C LEU A 79 12.43 -3.93 0.10
N GLU A 80 12.95 -4.43 1.22
CA GLU A 80 13.37 -5.83 1.39
C GLU A 80 12.45 -6.55 2.40
N LEU A 81 12.00 -7.76 2.05
CA LEU A 81 11.22 -8.61 2.94
C LEU A 81 12.14 -9.44 3.83
N SER A 82 12.04 -9.24 5.13
CA SER A 82 12.76 -9.99 6.16
C SER A 82 12.11 -11.34 6.40
N VAL A 83 12.38 -12.33 5.54
CA VAL A 83 11.95 -13.71 5.79
C VAL A 83 12.89 -14.37 6.83
N PRO A 84 12.35 -15.01 7.90
CA PRO A 84 13.18 -15.79 8.81
C PRO A 84 13.91 -16.89 8.03
N SER A 85 15.23 -16.78 7.92
CA SER A 85 16.07 -17.70 7.15
C SER A 85 16.33 -19.03 7.88
N THR A 86 15.57 -19.35 8.92
CA THR A 86 15.69 -20.64 9.60
C THR A 86 14.84 -21.68 8.87
N PRO A 87 15.43 -22.66 8.17
CA PRO A 87 14.67 -23.83 7.79
C PRO A 87 14.10 -24.41 9.09
N ILE A 88 12.78 -24.56 9.16
CA ILE A 88 12.12 -25.29 10.23
C ILE A 88 12.64 -26.72 10.15
N GLN A 89 13.73 -27.00 10.85
CA GLN A 89 14.12 -28.36 11.15
C GLN A 89 13.01 -28.90 12.06
N PRO A 90 12.43 -30.07 11.77
CA PRO A 90 11.51 -30.70 12.70
C PRO A 90 12.32 -31.07 13.94
N ILE A 91 12.29 -30.19 14.95
CA ILE A 91 12.89 -30.47 16.25
C ILE A 91 12.01 -31.52 16.91
N GLU A 92 12.46 -32.76 16.86
CA GLU A 92 11.95 -33.83 17.71
C GLU A 92 11.95 -33.33 19.17
N GLY A 93 10.82 -33.54 19.84
CA GLY A 93 10.39 -32.75 21.00
C GLY A 93 11.35 -32.71 22.20
N ASN A 94 11.04 -31.71 23.05
CA ASN A 94 11.48 -31.45 24.43
C ASN A 94 12.45 -30.31 24.72
N ILE A 95 13.02 -29.59 23.76
CA ILE A 95 13.95 -28.49 24.09
C ILE A 95 13.23 -27.16 24.39
N TYR A 96 12.01 -26.98 23.87
CA TYR A 96 11.25 -25.74 24.04
C TYR A 96 10.56 -25.59 25.40
N GLN A 97 10.50 -26.62 26.24
CA GLN A 97 9.86 -26.49 27.55
C GLN A 97 10.82 -25.91 28.61
N GLU A 98 12.13 -26.11 28.44
CA GLU A 98 13.14 -25.82 29.47
C GLU A 98 13.68 -24.39 29.40
N LEU A 99 13.56 -23.70 28.26
CA LEU A 99 14.01 -22.31 28.10
C LEU A 99 12.97 -21.25 28.51
N TYR A 100 11.70 -21.63 28.72
CA TYR A 100 10.62 -20.70 29.08
C TYR A 100 10.17 -20.80 30.55
N GLN A 101 10.83 -21.61 31.38
CA GLN A 101 10.46 -21.76 32.79
C GLN A 101 11.24 -20.89 33.78
N ASP A 102 12.19 -20.05 33.34
CA ASP A 102 13.01 -19.24 34.25
C ASP A 102 12.99 -17.72 33.98
N THR A 103 11.86 -17.19 33.50
CA THR A 103 11.61 -15.74 33.48
C THR A 103 10.21 -15.36 33.96
N SER A 104 9.59 -16.21 34.78
CA SER A 104 8.52 -15.72 35.65
C SER A 104 9.18 -14.92 36.77
N GLU A 105 8.88 -13.62 36.79
CA GLU A 105 9.14 -12.64 37.85
C GLU A 105 10.18 -11.55 37.51
N GLN A 106 9.65 -10.31 37.48
CA GLN A 106 10.31 -9.03 37.74
C GLN A 106 10.81 -8.23 36.52
N ASP A 107 9.95 -7.35 35.98
CA ASP A 107 10.09 -5.86 36.15
C ASP A 107 9.70 -4.97 34.93
N ASP A 108 9.41 -5.51 33.74
CA ASP A 108 9.35 -4.66 32.52
C ASP A 108 7.96 -4.24 31.98
N GLN A 109 6.92 -4.18 32.83
CA GLN A 109 5.61 -3.63 32.41
C GLN A 109 5.08 -2.53 33.35
N ARG A 110 5.90 -1.52 33.61
CA ARG A 110 5.44 -0.23 34.14
C ARG A 110 5.59 0.84 33.06
N VAL A 111 4.49 1.18 32.42
CA VAL A 111 4.37 2.45 31.68
C VAL A 111 4.65 3.61 32.64
N PRO A 112 5.43 4.64 32.26
CA PRO A 112 5.53 5.86 33.05
C PRO A 112 4.13 6.47 33.17
N VAL A 113 3.53 6.38 34.35
CA VAL A 113 2.33 7.15 34.67
C VAL A 113 2.81 8.59 34.85
N ALA A 114 2.51 9.46 33.88
CA ALA A 114 2.68 10.89 34.05
C ALA A 114 2.00 11.31 35.36
N PRO A 115 2.62 12.14 36.22
CA PRO A 115 1.95 12.65 37.40
C PRO A 115 0.70 13.40 36.95
N LEU A 116 -0.47 12.81 37.18
CA LEU A 116 -1.73 13.52 37.21
C LEU A 116 -1.62 14.47 38.40
N VAL A 117 -1.19 15.70 38.15
CA VAL A 117 -1.37 16.78 39.11
C VAL A 117 -2.87 16.94 39.29
N HIS A 118 -3.36 16.30 40.34
CA HIS A 118 -4.72 16.45 40.82
C HIS A 118 -4.93 17.94 41.13
N SER A 119 -5.62 18.64 40.23
CA SER A 119 -6.35 19.85 40.59
C SER A 119 -7.55 19.46 41.45
N SER A 120 -7.40 19.63 42.75
CA SER A 120 -8.46 19.81 43.76
C SER A 120 -7.74 20.22 45.04
N SER A 121 -8.17 21.15 45.88
CA SER A 121 -9.31 22.06 45.96
C SER A 121 -8.91 23.10 47.04
N ASP A 122 -9.72 24.15 47.16
CA ASP A 122 -9.81 25.05 48.32
C ASP A 122 -8.77 26.17 48.42
N ASP A 123 -9.12 27.33 47.84
CA ASP A 123 -8.71 28.60 48.41
C ASP A 123 -9.93 29.34 48.96
N THR A 124 -9.74 29.82 50.17
CA THR A 124 -10.76 30.40 51.05
C THR A 124 -10.64 31.93 51.01
N THR A 125 -11.72 32.62 51.39
CA THR A 125 -11.76 34.03 51.79
C THR A 125 -11.48 35.11 50.73
N ALA A 126 -12.57 35.72 50.24
CA ALA A 126 -12.59 37.12 49.83
C ALA A 126 -13.54 37.89 50.75
N GLN A 127 -13.06 39.04 51.22
CA GLN A 127 -13.74 40.02 52.09
C GLN A 127 -14.98 40.65 51.45
#